data_AF-A0A845CGP5-F1
#
_entry.id   AF-A0A845CGP5-F1
#
_cell.length_a   1.000
_cell.length_b   1.000
_cell.length_c   1.000
_cell.angle_alpha   90.00
_cell.angle_beta   90.00
_cell.angle_gamma   90.00
#
_symmetry.space_group_name_H-M   'P 1'
#
loop_
_entity.id
_entity.type
_entity.pdbx_description
1 polymer ?
#
loop_
_entity_poly.entity_id
_entity_poly.type
_entity_poly.pdbx_seq_one_letter_code
_entity_poly.pdbx_strand_id
1 'polypeptide(L)'
;MTSPLLNPRERAACLWAEHFTRNTARENPGVLEEVKRHFTDGEIVEMSLMSGKQGMMNRFMDSFAIPIEDEGEVNKIRKSVRGNPDKMKAYLQSLIDNWPEDFPEPNPDE
;
A
#
# COMPACT_ATOMS: atom_id res chain seq x y z
N MET A 1 -17.53 14.71 -10.59
CA MET A 1 -16.39 14.51 -11.52
C MET A 1 -16.91 14.07 -12.90
N THR A 2 -16.41 14.65 -14.00
CA THR A 2 -16.96 14.49 -15.37
C THR A 2 -15.94 13.98 -16.41
N SER A 3 -14.89 13.25 -16.00
CA SER A 3 -13.88 12.73 -16.94
C SER A 3 -14.48 11.74 -17.94
N PRO A 4 -14.28 11.93 -19.26
CA PRO A 4 -14.74 11.00 -20.29
C PRO A 4 -13.88 9.72 -20.38
N LEU A 5 -12.68 9.72 -19.78
CA LEU A 5 -11.76 8.57 -19.78
C LEU A 5 -12.08 7.54 -18.70
N LEU A 6 -12.91 7.92 -17.71
CA LEU A 6 -13.29 7.07 -16.60
C LEU A 6 -14.70 6.55 -16.80
N ASN A 7 -14.92 5.28 -16.53
CA ASN A 7 -16.27 4.71 -16.49
C ASN A 7 -17.06 5.22 -15.26
N PRO A 8 -18.38 5.02 -15.17
CA PRO A 8 -19.18 5.51 -14.04
C PRO A 8 -18.66 5.07 -12.66
N ARG A 9 -18.24 3.81 -12.52
CA ARG A 9 -17.72 3.26 -11.26
C ARG A 9 -16.37 3.88 -10.88
N GLU A 10 -15.46 4.04 -11.84
CA GLU A 10 -14.20 4.76 -11.62
C GLU A 10 -14.43 6.22 -11.25
N ARG A 11 -15.45 6.85 -11.83
CA ARG A 11 -15.80 8.23 -11.46
C ARG A 11 -16.32 8.34 -10.04
N ALA A 12 -17.15 7.40 -9.61
CA ALA A 12 -17.58 7.32 -8.22
C ALA A 12 -16.40 7.07 -7.28
N ALA A 13 -15.41 6.26 -7.69
CA ALA A 13 -14.21 6.02 -6.89
C ALA A 13 -13.40 7.30 -6.64
N CYS A 14 -13.05 8.08 -7.68
CA CYS A 14 -12.29 9.30 -7.43
C CYS A 14 -13.14 10.39 -6.77
N LEU A 15 -14.47 10.41 -6.98
CA LEU A 15 -15.37 11.29 -6.22
C LEU A 15 -15.27 10.98 -4.71
N TRP A 16 -15.36 9.71 -4.32
CA TRP A 16 -15.18 9.32 -2.93
C TRP A 16 -13.79 9.69 -2.40
N ALA A 17 -12.73 9.33 -3.14
CA ALA A 17 -11.36 9.59 -2.73
C ALA A 17 -11.08 11.09 -2.52
N GLU A 18 -11.62 11.97 -3.38
CA GLU A 18 -11.51 13.42 -3.24
C GLU A 18 -12.19 13.90 -1.95
N HIS A 19 -13.46 13.54 -1.74
CA HIS A 19 -14.22 13.98 -0.57
C HIS A 19 -13.71 13.37 0.73
N PHE A 20 -13.23 12.14 0.71
CA PHE A 20 -12.60 11.48 1.85
C PHE A 20 -11.30 12.19 2.23
N THR A 21 -10.42 12.44 1.26
CA THR A 21 -9.11 13.08 1.48
C THR A 21 -9.25 14.51 1.97
N ARG A 22 -10.22 15.26 1.43
CA ARG A 22 -10.51 16.64 1.86
C ARG A 22 -11.37 16.72 3.13
N ASN A 23 -11.81 15.57 3.65
CA ASN A 23 -12.71 15.45 4.80
C ASN A 23 -14.04 16.21 4.63
N THR A 24 -14.60 16.23 3.41
CA THR A 24 -15.85 16.94 3.07
C THR A 24 -17.03 16.01 2.82
N ALA A 25 -16.84 14.68 2.92
CA ALA A 25 -17.91 13.71 2.68
C ALA A 25 -19.14 13.91 3.59
N ARG A 26 -18.93 14.31 4.86
CA ARG A 26 -20.02 14.58 5.82
C ARG A 26 -20.89 15.76 5.40
N GLU A 27 -20.29 16.78 4.81
CA GLU A 27 -20.97 18.01 4.36
C GLU A 27 -21.69 17.81 3.02
N ASN A 28 -21.41 16.71 2.33
CA ASN A 28 -21.95 16.40 1.01
C ASN A 28 -22.63 15.02 1.03
N PRO A 29 -23.80 14.87 1.69
CA PRO A 29 -24.42 13.57 1.95
C PRO A 29 -24.76 12.78 0.68
N GLY A 30 -24.98 13.46 -0.46
CA GLY A 30 -25.22 12.80 -1.75
C GLY A 30 -24.02 12.04 -2.31
N VAL A 31 -22.80 12.30 -1.82
CA VAL A 31 -21.58 11.63 -2.28
C VAL A 31 -21.59 10.16 -1.91
N LEU A 32 -21.92 9.82 -0.66
CA LEU A 32 -21.96 8.42 -0.22
C LEU A 32 -23.03 7.64 -0.99
N GLU A 33 -24.20 8.24 -1.20
CA GLU A 33 -25.30 7.61 -1.95
C GLU A 33 -24.94 7.38 -3.42
N GLU A 34 -24.24 8.31 -4.06
CA GLU A 34 -23.74 8.13 -5.43
C GLU A 34 -22.73 6.98 -5.51
N VAL A 35 -21.82 6.90 -4.55
CA VAL A 35 -20.80 5.85 -4.51
C VAL A 35 -21.41 4.48 -4.26
N LYS A 36 -22.42 4.39 -3.39
CA LYS A 36 -23.18 3.15 -3.10
C LYS A 36 -23.95 2.59 -4.30
N ARG A 37 -24.22 3.39 -5.34
CA ARG A 37 -24.79 2.88 -6.61
C ARG A 37 -23.82 1.99 -7.37
N HIS A 38 -22.52 2.13 -7.10
CA HIS A 38 -21.46 1.48 -7.84
C HIS A 38 -20.65 0.50 -7.00
N PHE A 39 -20.60 0.66 -5.68
CA PHE A 39 -19.76 -0.12 -4.77
C PHE A 39 -20.55 -0.67 -3.59
N THR A 40 -20.14 -1.84 -3.10
CA THR A 40 -20.61 -2.38 -1.82
C THR A 40 -20.03 -1.62 -0.63
N ASP A 41 -20.65 -1.74 0.54
CA ASP A 41 -20.12 -1.12 1.76
C ASP A 41 -18.69 -1.59 2.09
N GLY A 42 -18.38 -2.87 1.84
CA GLY A 42 -17.03 -3.40 2.03
C GLY A 42 -16.00 -2.75 1.09
N GLU A 43 -16.33 -2.60 -0.18
CA GLU A 43 -15.47 -1.92 -1.16
C GLU A 43 -15.28 -0.42 -0.81
N ILE A 44 -16.30 0.23 -0.25
CA ILE A 44 -16.21 1.63 0.22
C ILE A 44 -15.26 1.72 1.42
N VAL A 45 -15.30 0.77 2.35
CA VAL A 45 -14.36 0.69 3.48
C VAL A 45 -12.93 0.52 2.98
N GLU A 46 -12.69 -0.41 2.05
CA GLU A 46 -11.35 -0.63 1.46
C GLU A 46 -10.83 0.62 0.73
N MET A 47 -11.68 1.27 -0.07
CA MET A 47 -11.34 2.51 -0.76
C MET A 47 -11.04 3.64 0.23
N SER A 48 -11.75 3.70 1.35
CA SER A 48 -11.52 4.66 2.44
C SER A 48 -10.18 4.41 3.13
N LEU A 49 -9.83 3.14 3.39
CA LEU A 49 -8.54 2.75 3.95
C LEU A 49 -7.38 3.16 3.03
N MET A 50 -7.49 2.91 1.72
CA MET A 50 -6.48 3.31 0.74
C MET A 50 -6.34 4.84 0.67
N SER A 51 -7.45 5.57 0.65
CA SER A 51 -7.45 7.04 0.65
C SER A 51 -6.81 7.60 1.93
N GLY A 52 -7.16 7.05 3.08
CA GLY A 52 -6.59 7.43 4.38
C GLY A 52 -5.09 7.15 4.47
N LYS A 53 -4.64 5.96 4.02
CA LYS A 53 -3.22 5.62 3.93
C LYS A 53 -2.47 6.63 3.08
N GLN A 54 -3.01 7.01 1.92
CA GLN A 54 -2.35 8.00 1.07
C GLN A 54 -2.28 9.38 1.74
N GLY A 55 -3.35 9.82 2.42
CA GLY A 55 -3.33 11.06 3.19
C GLY A 55 -2.27 11.07 4.31
N MET A 56 -2.07 9.94 4.99
CA MET A 56 -0.99 9.77 5.98
C MET A 56 0.39 9.82 5.31
N MET A 57 0.58 9.11 4.20
CA MET A 57 1.86 9.11 3.48
C MET A 57 2.20 10.50 2.93
N ASN A 58 1.23 11.23 2.37
CA ASN A 58 1.44 12.60 1.91
C ASN A 58 2.00 13.46 3.05
N ARG A 59 1.40 13.42 4.24
CA ARG A 59 1.91 14.15 5.42
C ARG A 59 3.33 13.75 5.80
N PHE A 60 3.65 12.46 5.73
CA PHE A 60 4.99 11.96 6.05
C PHE A 60 6.01 12.49 5.04
N MET A 61 5.76 12.29 3.74
CA MET A 61 6.66 12.73 2.67
C MET A 61 6.86 14.25 2.68
N ASP A 62 5.77 15.01 2.86
CA ASP A 62 5.79 16.48 2.88
C ASP A 62 6.56 17.01 4.12
N SER A 63 6.34 16.42 5.30
CA SER A 63 6.96 16.89 6.56
C SER A 63 8.48 16.68 6.56
N PHE A 64 8.96 15.64 5.88
CA PHE A 64 10.39 15.34 5.75
C PHE A 64 11.00 15.86 4.45
N ALA A 65 10.22 16.54 3.61
CA ALA A 65 10.63 17.03 2.28
C ALA A 65 11.37 15.96 1.47
N ILE A 66 10.85 14.72 1.51
CA ILE A 66 11.50 13.57 0.85
C ILE A 66 11.53 13.85 -0.66
N PRO A 67 12.73 13.91 -1.29
CA PRO A 67 12.83 14.18 -2.72
C PRO A 67 12.29 13.00 -3.51
N ILE A 68 11.73 13.29 -4.69
CA ILE A 68 11.36 12.26 -5.66
C ILE A 68 12.64 11.54 -6.08
N GLU A 69 12.61 10.22 -6.05
CA GLU A 69 13.74 9.39 -6.43
C GLU A 69 14.10 9.59 -7.91
N ASP A 70 15.39 9.52 -8.23
CA ASP A 70 15.86 9.49 -9.61
C ASP A 70 15.26 8.27 -10.33
N GLU A 71 14.81 8.46 -11.59
CA GLU A 71 14.17 7.39 -12.37
C GLU A 71 15.09 6.16 -12.50
N GLY A 72 16.41 6.34 -12.52
CA GLY A 72 17.39 5.26 -12.54
C GLY A 72 17.34 4.37 -11.29
N GLU A 73 17.07 4.94 -10.12
CA GLU A 73 16.93 4.19 -8.87
C GLU A 73 15.57 3.47 -8.79
N VAL A 74 14.49 4.12 -9.22
CA VAL A 74 13.14 3.50 -9.27
C VAL A 74 13.13 2.32 -10.23
N ASN A 75 13.80 2.42 -11.38
CA ASN A 75 13.91 1.34 -12.36
C ASN A 75 14.68 0.11 -11.85
N LYS A 76 15.46 0.24 -10.75
CA LYS A 76 16.09 -0.91 -10.08
C LYS A 76 15.09 -1.72 -9.25
N ILE A 77 13.93 -1.16 -8.91
CA ILE A 77 12.85 -1.87 -8.21
C ILE A 77 12.27 -2.91 -9.19
N ARG A 78 12.86 -4.11 -9.19
CA ARG A 78 12.42 -5.21 -10.04
C ARG A 78 11.06 -5.72 -9.56
N LYS A 79 10.19 -6.08 -10.52
CA LYS A 79 9.00 -6.91 -10.25
C LYS A 79 9.45 -8.12 -9.43
N SER A 80 8.72 -8.42 -8.35
CA SER A 80 8.91 -9.52 -7.40
C SER A 80 9.93 -10.54 -7.88
N VAL A 81 11.08 -10.59 -7.19
CA VAL A 81 12.16 -11.53 -7.50
C VAL A 81 11.53 -12.92 -7.51
N ARG A 82 11.32 -13.50 -8.71
CA ARG A 82 11.11 -14.94 -8.82
C ARG A 82 12.30 -15.56 -8.09
N GLY A 83 12.04 -16.15 -6.93
CA GLY A 83 13.10 -16.69 -6.07
C GLY A 83 13.96 -17.62 -6.91
N ASN A 84 15.27 -17.36 -6.97
CA ASN A 84 16.20 -18.22 -7.69
C ASN A 84 16.30 -19.54 -6.89
N PRO A 85 15.83 -20.68 -7.44
CA PRO A 85 15.78 -21.94 -6.69
C PRO A 85 17.17 -22.42 -6.26
N ASP A 86 18.20 -22.18 -7.07
CA ASP A 86 19.57 -22.56 -6.76
C ASP A 86 20.15 -21.75 -5.60
N LYS A 87 19.85 -20.45 -5.54
CA LYS A 87 20.23 -19.60 -4.39
C LYS A 87 19.52 -20.02 -3.12
N MET A 88 18.24 -20.40 -3.22
CA MET A 88 17.48 -20.89 -2.08
C MET A 88 18.02 -22.23 -1.59
N LYS A 89 18.35 -23.16 -2.51
CA LYS A 89 19.00 -24.43 -2.18
C LYS A 89 20.37 -24.22 -1.53
N ALA A 90 21.20 -23.33 -2.06
CA ALA A 90 22.51 -23.03 -1.50
C ALA A 90 22.42 -22.45 -0.08
N TYR A 91 21.45 -21.57 0.17
CA TYR A 91 21.19 -21.04 1.51
C TYR A 91 20.75 -22.14 2.49
N LEU A 92 19.79 -22.99 2.08
CA LEU A 92 19.34 -24.11 2.91
C LEU A 92 20.47 -25.12 3.19
N GLN A 93 21.32 -25.39 2.21
CA GLN A 93 22.49 -26.25 2.40
C GLN A 93 23.47 -25.63 3.41
N SER A 94 23.73 -24.32 3.30
CA SER A 94 24.56 -23.61 4.28
C SER A 94 24.00 -23.72 5.70
N LEU A 95 22.68 -23.64 5.87
CA LEU A 95 22.05 -23.83 7.18
C LEU A 95 22.23 -25.26 7.72
N ILE A 96 22.14 -26.27 6.86
CA ILE A 96 22.37 -27.68 7.23
C ILE A 96 23.83 -27.87 7.63
N ASP A 97 24.76 -27.37 6.81
CA ASP A 97 26.21 -27.54 7.01
C ASP A 97 26.70 -26.84 8.27
N ASN A 98 26.01 -25.78 8.70
CA ASN A 98 26.33 -24.99 9.89
C ASN A 98 25.26 -25.12 10.98
N TRP A 99 24.49 -26.21 10.97
CA TRP A 99 23.43 -26.41 11.96
C TRP A 99 24.07 -26.59 13.35
N PRO A 100 23.79 -25.71 14.32
CA PRO A 100 24.43 -25.80 15.62
C PRO A 100 23.85 -26.98 16.42
N GLU A 101 24.70 -27.63 17.23
CA GLU A 101 24.23 -28.65 18.18
C GLU A 101 23.39 -28.02 19.30
N ASP A 102 23.77 -26.81 19.73
CA ASP A 102 23.06 -26.02 20.73
C ASP A 102 22.67 -24.66 20.15
N PHE A 103 21.39 -24.31 20.26
CA PHE A 103 20.94 -22.96 19.92
C PHE A 103 21.32 -22.01 21.06
N PRO A 104 21.69 -20.75 20.75
CA PRO A 104 21.97 -19.78 21.79
C PRO A 104 20.74 -19.58 22.67
N GLU A 105 20.92 -19.72 23.98
CA GLU A 105 19.89 -19.35 24.95
C GLU A 105 19.56 -17.85 24.80
N PRO A 106 18.29 -17.45 24.94
CA PRO A 106 17.94 -16.04 25.05
C PRO A 106 18.82 -15.37 26.10
N ASN A 107 19.22 -14.14 25.82
CA ASN A 107 19.98 -13.37 26.81
C ASN A 107 19.16 -13.34 28.12
N PRO A 108 19.76 -13.60 29.29
CA PRO A 108 19.03 -13.56 30.55
C PRO A 108 18.46 -12.15 30.75
N ASP A 109 17.22 -12.10 31.24
CA ASP A 109 16.56 -10.86 31.62
C ASP A 109 17.24 -10.28 32.87
N GLU A 110 18.33 -9.53 32.70
CA GLU A 110 18.81 -8.54 33.68
C GLU A 110 18.28 -7.14 33.37
#